data_AF-A0A3S1AVG4-F1
#
_entry.id   AF-A0A3S1AVG4-F1
#
_cell.length_a   1.000
_cell.length_b   1.000
_cell.length_c   1.000
_cell.angle_alpha   90.00
_cell.angle_beta   90.00
_cell.angle_gamma   90.00
#
_symmetry.space_group_name_H-M   'P 1'
#
loop_
_entity.id
_entity.type
_entity.pdbx_description
1 polymer ?
#
loop_
_entity_poly.entity_id
_entity_poly.type
_entity_poly.pdbx_seq_one_letter_code
_entity_poly.pdbx_strand_id
1 'polypeptide(L)'
;MSALYFHRGISRLHSEELLLQEGADGSFLVRDSESVAGAFVLCLLFQSRVHQYRILPDKDGRISVQSEGDMQPPSYNDLPSLITAYIAKGEKNGLVCALKKPISPEGAEIPEADSEDDDFEDPKQTADDEEKSGVSKTFKFGLLNNFARLDFSSCDGEFVDAIKTYVDEGLEKDSEAQGADGGGYAMPEFQKLLAVAGKGLQREMDLFLLKLSMCHDMLSQEEEDKKRTLTSNPMDRLGSYIDFMAAKLENCRTQIIALEKKALEVVTESAEARDNEYAYPDCTDITSATLHPPFLPLGLRRNSSISIPLSTFEVKVLKYGKVNYKLKLTVDIHQGRFFAVKPSKDLLDSSNTFPHDKIVQLVKNTSDNSRLHVIFSNKKKYLYQFQSVLERENFCLQIRQMKSLHSQEHDVDNVSIFVGTWNMGKSAPCESLKYWLKCNGEGKSKDRVLSRLPHDIYVIGTQESAMTEKDWINTIKAGLKASLNLDVDLLESCSLWGLRTLVFINSKHRNKFS
;
A
#
# COMPACT_ATOMS: atom_id res chain seq x y z
N MET A 1 -14.04 16.47 26.63
CA MET A 1 -14.28 15.07 26.22
C MET A 1 -13.70 14.90 24.84
N SER A 2 -12.55 14.22 24.73
CA SER A 2 -11.91 13.94 23.44
C SER A 2 -12.88 13.14 22.58
N ALA A 3 -13.21 13.64 21.40
CA ALA A 3 -14.30 13.12 20.58
C ALA A 3 -13.96 11.71 20.07
N LEU A 4 -14.66 10.69 20.58
CA LEU A 4 -14.60 9.26 20.22
C LEU A 4 -14.80 8.95 18.72
N TYR A 5 -14.99 9.96 17.87
CA TYR A 5 -15.24 9.81 16.44
C TYR A 5 -14.28 10.66 15.59
N PHE A 6 -13.43 11.49 16.18
CA PHE A 6 -12.58 12.42 15.43
C PHE A 6 -11.18 11.83 15.22
N HIS A 7 -10.81 11.65 13.96
CA HIS A 7 -9.55 11.08 13.52
C HIS A 7 -8.71 12.17 12.85
N ARG A 8 -7.58 12.52 13.47
CA ARG A 8 -6.67 13.55 12.96
C ARG A 8 -5.75 12.96 11.91
N GLY A 9 -5.67 13.60 10.75
CA GLY A 9 -4.68 13.29 9.71
C GLY A 9 -4.85 11.92 9.02
N ILE A 10 -6.00 11.25 9.17
CA ILE A 10 -6.27 10.03 8.41
C ILE A 10 -6.69 10.34 6.98
N SER A 11 -6.25 9.53 6.03
CA SER A 11 -6.59 9.70 4.62
C SER A 11 -8.05 9.32 4.34
N ARG A 12 -8.57 9.76 3.19
CA ARG A 12 -9.86 9.30 2.67
C ARG A 12 -9.91 7.77 2.61
N LEU A 13 -8.88 7.15 2.07
CA LEU A 13 -8.83 5.70 1.90
C LEU A 13 -8.84 5.00 3.27
N HIS A 14 -8.05 5.48 4.23
CA HIS A 14 -8.01 4.90 5.57
C HIS A 14 -9.35 5.06 6.32
N SER A 15 -10.04 6.20 6.16
CA SER A 15 -11.38 6.36 6.71
C SER A 15 -12.40 5.39 6.11
N GLU A 16 -12.26 5.07 4.81
CA GLU A 16 -13.11 4.10 4.15
C GLU A 16 -12.83 2.68 4.66
N GLU A 17 -11.56 2.31 4.87
CA GLU A 17 -11.13 1.04 5.44
C GLU A 17 -11.67 0.82 6.86
N LEU A 18 -11.49 1.80 7.76
CA LEU A 18 -11.98 1.72 9.14
C LEU A 18 -13.50 1.51 9.21
N LEU A 19 -14.24 2.24 8.38
CA LEU A 19 -15.69 2.11 8.28
C LEU A 19 -16.12 0.75 7.71
N LEU A 20 -15.41 0.26 6.69
CA LEU A 20 -15.70 -1.05 6.07
C LEU A 20 -15.32 -2.23 6.98
N GLN A 21 -14.26 -2.09 7.78
CA GLN A 21 -13.86 -3.08 8.79
C GLN A 21 -14.90 -3.22 9.89
N GLU A 22 -15.51 -2.10 10.32
CA GLU A 22 -16.61 -2.11 11.29
C GLU A 22 -17.90 -2.71 10.70
N GLY A 23 -18.21 -2.41 9.43
CA GLY A 23 -19.25 -3.13 8.66
C GLY A 23 -20.71 -2.89 9.07
N ALA A 24 -20.98 -2.07 10.09
CA ALA A 24 -22.33 -1.76 10.57
C ALA A 24 -22.91 -0.46 9.96
N ASP A 25 -24.16 -0.52 9.50
CA ASP A 25 -24.87 0.66 8.96
C ASP A 25 -25.09 1.73 10.04
N GLY A 26 -24.72 2.97 9.73
CA GLY A 26 -24.73 4.08 10.68
C GLY A 26 -23.43 4.23 11.47
N SER A 27 -22.40 3.41 11.17
CA SER A 27 -21.04 3.65 11.65
C SER A 27 -20.47 4.92 11.02
N PHE A 28 -19.83 5.76 11.81
CA PHE A 28 -19.33 7.05 11.35
C PHE A 28 -18.04 7.49 12.04
N LEU A 29 -17.30 8.33 11.35
CA LEU A 29 -16.15 9.05 11.89
C LEU A 29 -16.03 10.43 11.22
N VAL A 30 -15.25 11.33 11.81
CA VAL A 30 -14.92 12.63 11.24
C VAL A 30 -13.42 12.75 11.09
N ARG A 31 -12.97 13.26 9.95
CA ARG A 31 -11.56 13.51 9.66
C ARG A 31 -11.33 14.91 9.11
N ASP A 32 -10.07 15.31 9.04
CA ASP A 32 -9.65 16.52 8.33
C ASP A 32 -9.88 16.37 6.81
N SER A 33 -10.26 17.47 6.15
CA SER A 33 -10.41 17.51 4.69
C SER A 33 -9.04 17.61 4.02
N GLU A 34 -8.72 16.64 3.16
CA GLU A 34 -7.49 16.63 2.35
C GLU A 34 -7.48 17.73 1.27
N SER A 35 -8.67 18.19 0.87
CA SER A 35 -8.84 19.12 -0.27
C SER A 35 -9.06 20.57 0.13
N VAL A 36 -9.48 20.82 1.38
CA VAL A 36 -9.83 22.16 1.88
C VAL A 36 -9.26 22.30 3.29
N ALA A 37 -8.22 23.11 3.43
CA ALA A 37 -7.59 23.37 4.73
C ALA A 37 -8.60 23.97 5.73
N GLY A 38 -8.63 23.45 6.95
CA GLY A 38 -9.54 23.90 8.01
C GLY A 38 -10.99 23.41 7.89
N ALA A 39 -11.31 22.59 6.88
CA ALA A 39 -12.60 21.92 6.77
C ALA A 39 -12.54 20.48 7.29
N PHE A 40 -13.69 19.93 7.67
CA PHE A 40 -13.81 18.53 8.11
C PHE A 40 -14.64 17.72 7.12
N VAL A 41 -14.55 16.39 7.21
CA VAL A 41 -15.37 15.46 6.44
C VAL A 41 -15.99 14.45 7.39
N LEU A 42 -17.31 14.42 7.46
CA LEU A 42 -18.08 13.36 8.11
C LEU A 42 -18.19 12.18 7.16
N CYS A 43 -17.64 11.04 7.55
CA CYS A 43 -17.67 9.79 6.81
C CYS A 43 -18.68 8.84 7.46
N LEU A 44 -19.63 8.32 6.68
CA LEU A 44 -20.78 7.53 7.16
C LEU A 44 -20.93 6.26 6.32
N LEU A 45 -20.94 5.09 6.97
CA LEU A 45 -21.20 3.82 6.32
C LEU A 45 -22.71 3.55 6.20
N PHE A 46 -23.14 3.24 4.99
CA PHE A 46 -24.49 2.73 4.74
C PHE A 46 -24.50 1.81 3.52
N GLN A 47 -25.09 0.62 3.66
CA GLN A 47 -25.19 -0.40 2.60
C GLN A 47 -23.83 -0.74 1.97
N SER A 48 -22.82 -0.94 2.82
CA SER A 48 -21.42 -1.22 2.41
C SER A 48 -20.81 -0.14 1.50
N ARG A 49 -21.32 1.10 1.55
CA ARG A 49 -20.76 2.27 0.87
C ARG A 49 -20.49 3.37 1.87
N VAL A 50 -19.33 4.02 1.73
CA VAL A 50 -18.93 5.15 2.56
C VAL A 50 -19.38 6.44 1.88
N HIS A 51 -20.25 7.18 2.56
CA HIS A 51 -20.76 8.48 2.15
C HIS A 51 -19.97 9.57 2.88
N GLN A 52 -19.57 10.60 2.15
CA GLN A 52 -18.72 11.67 2.66
C GLN A 52 -19.43 13.01 2.58
N TYR A 53 -19.56 13.68 3.72
CA TYR A 53 -20.22 14.97 3.85
C TYR A 53 -19.20 16.01 4.30
N ARG A 54 -18.99 17.04 3.47
CA ARG A 54 -18.05 18.12 3.80
C ARG A 54 -18.67 19.03 4.86
N ILE A 55 -17.88 19.39 5.85
CA ILE A 55 -18.22 20.35 6.90
C ILE A 55 -17.33 21.57 6.69
N LEU A 56 -17.94 22.68 6.32
CA LEU A 56 -17.24 23.90 5.92
C LEU A 56 -17.47 25.00 6.97
N PRO A 57 -16.42 25.79 7.30
CA PRO A 57 -16.58 27.01 8.08
C PRO A 57 -17.23 28.11 7.23
N ASP A 58 -18.07 28.93 7.86
CA ASP A 58 -18.64 30.16 7.30
C ASP A 58 -17.79 31.39 7.65
N LYS A 59 -18.25 32.57 7.22
CA LYS A 59 -17.55 33.85 7.43
C LYS A 59 -17.46 34.25 8.91
N ASP A 60 -18.36 33.73 9.74
CA ASP A 60 -18.44 34.01 11.18
C ASP A 60 -17.72 32.93 12.01
N GLY A 61 -17.03 31.98 11.35
CA GLY A 61 -16.30 30.88 11.99
C GLY A 61 -17.18 29.74 12.48
N ARG A 62 -18.48 29.72 12.16
CA ARG A 62 -19.39 28.61 12.45
C ARG A 62 -19.27 27.56 11.35
N ILE A 63 -19.56 26.31 11.67
CA ILE A 63 -19.43 25.17 10.75
C ILE A 63 -20.80 24.63 10.34
N SER A 64 -20.92 24.17 9.09
CA SER A 64 -22.14 23.55 8.58
C SER A 64 -21.82 22.41 7.61
N VAL A 65 -22.70 21.42 7.52
CA VAL A 65 -22.61 20.34 6.53
C VAL A 65 -23.04 20.89 5.17
N GLN A 66 -22.21 20.73 4.14
CA GLN A 66 -22.51 21.13 2.78
C GLN A 66 -23.72 20.34 2.25
N SER A 67 -24.78 21.06 1.84
CA SER A 67 -25.98 20.50 1.22
C SER A 67 -26.05 20.92 -0.25
N GLU A 68 -26.62 20.08 -1.11
CA GLU A 68 -26.95 20.44 -2.49
C GLU A 68 -28.36 21.08 -2.54
N GLY A 69 -28.47 22.31 -3.05
CA GLY A 69 -29.74 23.07 -3.18
C GLY A 69 -29.77 24.42 -2.45
N ASP A 70 -30.86 25.18 -2.58
CA ASP A 70 -31.08 26.51 -1.95
C ASP A 70 -31.42 26.45 -0.44
N MET A 71 -31.29 25.29 0.20
CA MET A 71 -31.50 25.17 1.65
C MET A 71 -30.24 25.61 2.40
N GLN A 72 -30.40 26.56 3.31
CA GLN A 72 -29.36 26.97 4.27
C GLN A 72 -29.30 25.92 5.40
N PRO A 73 -28.27 25.04 5.44
CA PRO A 73 -28.13 24.08 6.53
C PRO A 73 -27.87 24.82 7.85
N PRO A 74 -28.29 24.26 9.00
CA PRO A 74 -28.00 24.86 10.29
C PRO A 74 -26.48 24.95 10.53
N SER A 75 -26.02 26.12 10.97
CA SER A 75 -24.63 26.40 11.35
C SER A 75 -24.41 26.19 12.86
N TYR A 76 -23.24 25.66 13.24
CA TYR A 76 -22.88 25.28 14.60
C TYR A 76 -21.56 25.91 15.03
N ASN A 77 -21.34 26.13 16.32
CA ASN A 77 -20.13 26.83 16.80
C ASN A 77 -18.91 25.91 16.88
N ASP A 78 -19.11 24.60 17.00
CA ASP A 78 -18.05 23.60 17.06
C ASP A 78 -18.49 22.24 16.50
N LEU A 79 -17.52 21.38 16.21
CA LEU A 79 -17.73 20.04 15.65
C LEU A 79 -18.54 19.13 16.58
N PRO A 80 -18.30 19.10 17.91
CA PRO A 80 -19.11 18.32 18.83
C PRO A 80 -20.59 18.68 18.84
N SER A 81 -20.94 19.97 18.81
CA SER A 81 -22.33 20.42 18.79
C SER A 81 -23.01 20.04 17.49
N LEU A 82 -22.30 20.12 16.36
CA LEU A 82 -22.81 19.66 15.06
C LEU A 82 -23.13 18.16 15.10
N ILE A 83 -22.17 17.33 15.49
CA ILE A 83 -22.35 15.87 15.50
C ILE A 83 -23.45 15.45 16.48
N THR A 84 -23.50 16.05 17.67
CA THR A 84 -24.56 15.79 18.66
C THR A 84 -25.95 16.12 18.09
N ALA A 85 -26.09 17.23 17.37
CA ALA A 85 -27.35 17.60 16.74
C ALA A 85 -27.76 16.62 15.62
N TYR A 86 -26.81 16.12 14.82
CA TYR A 86 -27.07 15.15 13.75
C TYR A 86 -27.40 13.75 14.29
N ILE A 87 -26.83 13.35 15.43
CA ILE A 87 -27.23 12.13 16.16
C ILE A 87 -28.66 12.29 16.71
N ALA A 88 -28.95 13.41 17.38
CA ALA A 88 -30.26 13.66 17.99
C ALA A 88 -31.43 13.74 16.99
N LYS A 89 -31.17 14.20 15.76
CA LYS A 89 -32.16 14.24 14.67
C LYS A 89 -32.49 12.85 14.08
N GLY A 90 -31.70 11.82 14.38
CA GLY A 90 -31.94 10.45 13.93
C GLY A 90 -32.10 10.36 12.41
N GLU A 91 -33.17 9.72 11.95
CA GLU A 91 -33.47 9.53 10.52
C GLU A 91 -33.87 10.82 9.78
N LYS A 92 -34.19 11.90 10.50
CA LYS A 92 -34.59 13.20 9.93
C LYS A 92 -33.42 14.19 9.85
N ASN A 93 -32.19 13.69 9.87
CA ASN A 93 -30.98 14.51 9.86
C ASN A 93 -30.54 14.97 8.46
N GLY A 94 -31.16 14.46 7.39
CA GLY A 94 -30.82 14.80 6.00
C GLY A 94 -29.61 14.06 5.45
N LEU A 95 -29.04 13.10 6.20
CA LEU A 95 -28.00 12.18 5.74
C LEU A 95 -28.63 10.90 5.16
N VAL A 96 -27.81 10.04 4.55
CA VAL A 96 -28.26 8.77 3.97
C VAL A 96 -28.80 7.79 5.04
N CYS A 97 -28.33 7.89 6.28
CA CYS A 97 -28.86 7.18 7.44
C CYS A 97 -28.53 7.91 8.75
N ALA A 98 -29.13 7.48 9.86
CA ALA A 98 -28.84 8.03 11.19
C ALA A 98 -27.41 7.69 11.64
N LEU A 99 -26.75 8.62 12.33
CA LEU A 99 -25.45 8.39 12.97
C LEU A 99 -25.67 7.53 14.23
N LYS A 100 -25.14 6.29 14.23
CA LYS A 100 -25.42 5.29 15.28
C LYS A 100 -24.17 4.93 16.08
N LYS A 101 -23.07 4.57 15.40
CA LYS A 101 -21.86 4.06 16.04
C LYS A 101 -20.64 4.90 15.69
N PRO A 102 -20.04 5.64 16.64
CA PRO A 102 -18.77 6.32 16.38
C PRO A 102 -17.62 5.30 16.33
N ILE A 103 -16.70 5.48 15.38
CA ILE A 103 -15.44 4.70 15.32
C ILE A 103 -14.36 5.50 16.05
N SER A 104 -13.76 4.89 17.08
CA SER A 104 -12.65 5.49 17.84
C SER A 104 -11.33 5.42 17.07
N PRO A 105 -10.45 6.43 17.19
CA PRO A 105 -9.07 6.32 16.72
C PRO A 105 -8.33 5.22 17.49
N GLU A 106 -7.56 4.39 16.78
CA GLU A 106 -6.71 3.35 17.39
C GLU A 106 -5.73 4.00 18.39
N GLY A 107 -5.76 3.54 19.65
CA GLY A 107 -4.96 4.09 20.75
C GLY A 107 -5.73 4.59 21.98
N ALA A 108 -7.05 4.38 22.07
CA ALA A 108 -7.80 4.56 23.33
C ALA A 108 -7.96 3.20 24.04
N GLU A 109 -7.02 2.87 24.92
CA GLU A 109 -7.05 1.66 25.76
C GLU A 109 -8.28 1.63 26.69
N ILE A 110 -8.95 0.46 26.77
CA ILE A 110 -9.49 -0.13 28.01
C ILE A 110 -9.25 -1.66 27.91
N PRO A 111 -8.73 -2.31 28.98
CA PRO A 111 -8.22 -3.68 28.96
C PRO A 111 -9.26 -4.78 29.28
N GLU A 112 -8.78 -6.02 29.19
CA GLU A 112 -9.26 -7.30 29.77
C GLU A 112 -10.14 -8.19 28.87
N ALA A 113 -9.56 -9.31 28.41
CA ALA A 113 -9.99 -10.65 28.83
C ALA A 113 -8.98 -11.71 28.34
N ASP A 114 -8.49 -12.49 29.29
CA ASP A 114 -7.51 -13.57 29.23
C ASP A 114 -7.81 -14.70 28.23
N SER A 115 -6.74 -15.35 27.73
CA SER A 115 -6.53 -16.80 27.91
C SER A 115 -5.11 -17.21 27.49
N GLU A 116 -4.26 -17.37 28.52
CA GLU A 116 -3.26 -18.42 28.81
C GLU A 116 -2.58 -19.23 27.67
N ASP A 117 -1.25 -19.17 27.70
CA ASP A 117 -0.23 -20.23 27.68
C ASP A 117 -0.33 -21.44 26.72
N ASP A 118 0.73 -21.61 25.91
CA ASP A 118 1.50 -22.87 25.85
C ASP A 118 2.87 -22.60 25.18
N ASP A 119 3.92 -22.58 26.00
CA ASP A 119 5.33 -22.69 25.62
C ASP A 119 5.66 -24.15 25.25
N PHE A 120 6.31 -24.37 24.10
CA PHE A 120 7.16 -25.57 23.95
C PHE A 120 8.37 -25.31 23.06
N GLU A 121 9.53 -25.62 23.64
CA GLU A 121 10.87 -25.43 23.11
C GLU A 121 11.24 -26.34 21.92
N ASP A 122 12.22 -25.83 21.18
CA ASP A 122 12.96 -26.34 20.03
C ASP A 122 13.71 -27.67 20.26
N PRO A 123 14.02 -28.46 19.21
CA PRO A 123 15.19 -29.34 19.22
C PRO A 123 16.22 -28.97 18.14
N LYS A 124 17.33 -28.42 18.64
CA LYS A 124 18.72 -28.32 18.18
C LYS A 124 19.15 -29.09 16.92
N GLN A 125 19.90 -28.34 16.10
CA GLN A 125 20.78 -28.73 14.99
C GLN A 125 21.99 -29.59 15.40
N THR A 126 22.55 -30.30 14.42
CA THR A 126 24.00 -30.55 14.31
C THR A 126 24.46 -30.26 12.87
N ALA A 127 25.37 -29.29 12.71
CA ALA A 127 26.24 -29.08 11.55
C ALA A 127 27.61 -29.77 11.82
N ASP A 128 28.53 -29.90 10.87
CA ASP A 128 29.62 -28.95 10.55
C ASP A 128 30.29 -29.41 9.22
N ASP A 129 31.07 -28.66 8.41
CA ASP A 129 31.40 -27.24 8.15
C ASP A 129 32.25 -27.25 6.84
N GLU A 130 32.30 -26.24 5.96
CA GLU A 130 32.85 -24.86 6.02
C GLU A 130 32.30 -24.09 4.78
N GLU A 131 32.17 -22.76 4.65
CA GLU A 131 32.56 -21.60 5.45
C GLU A 131 31.82 -20.32 4.92
N LYS A 132 31.51 -19.40 5.84
CA LYS A 132 31.31 -17.93 5.70
C LYS A 132 30.18 -17.39 4.78
N SER A 133 28.96 -17.22 5.32
CA SER A 133 27.99 -16.15 4.92
C SER A 133 26.58 -16.26 5.57
N GLY A 134 26.28 -17.25 6.43
CA GLY A 134 24.90 -17.56 6.83
C GLY A 134 24.17 -16.51 7.68
N VAL A 135 24.80 -15.97 8.72
CA VAL A 135 24.11 -15.14 9.74
C VAL A 135 23.69 -13.77 9.20
N SER A 136 24.54 -13.15 8.38
CA SER A 136 24.24 -11.83 7.76
C SER A 136 23.06 -11.89 6.79
N LYS A 137 22.82 -13.03 6.13
CA LYS A 137 21.72 -13.21 5.16
C LYS A 137 20.36 -13.28 5.83
N THR A 138 20.24 -13.98 6.96
CA THR A 138 18.98 -14.09 7.71
C THR A 138 18.57 -12.75 8.31
N PHE A 139 19.54 -11.98 8.81
CA PHE A 139 19.31 -10.63 9.34
C PHE A 139 18.94 -9.60 8.26
N LYS A 140 19.68 -9.57 7.14
CA LYS A 140 19.30 -8.76 5.96
C LYS A 140 17.91 -9.12 5.44
N PHE A 141 17.52 -10.40 5.44
CA PHE A 141 16.18 -10.82 5.01
C PHE A 141 15.07 -10.32 5.95
N GLY A 142 15.31 -10.28 7.25
CA GLY A 142 14.40 -9.68 8.24
C GLY A 142 14.20 -8.18 8.04
N LEU A 143 15.30 -7.44 7.79
CA LEU A 143 15.25 -6.00 7.50
C LEU A 143 14.62 -5.67 6.14
N LEU A 144 14.87 -6.47 5.11
CA LEU A 144 14.22 -6.34 3.79
C LEU A 144 12.71 -6.59 3.88
N ASN A 145 12.27 -7.53 4.71
CA ASN A 145 10.86 -7.77 4.98
C ASN A 145 10.20 -6.61 5.74
N ASN A 146 10.93 -5.97 6.66
CA ASN A 146 10.47 -4.75 7.32
C ASN A 146 10.43 -3.56 6.34
N PHE A 147 11.46 -3.42 5.49
CA PHE A 147 11.53 -2.40 4.45
C PHE A 147 10.37 -2.49 3.46
N ALA A 148 10.01 -3.71 3.02
CA ALA A 148 8.88 -3.94 2.12
C ALA A 148 7.51 -3.59 2.71
N ARG A 149 7.42 -3.38 4.03
CA ARG A 149 6.22 -2.99 4.76
C ARG A 149 6.14 -1.49 5.07
N LEU A 150 7.21 -0.74 4.81
CA LEU A 150 7.24 0.71 5.03
C LEU A 150 6.48 1.41 3.90
N ASP A 151 5.62 2.36 4.27
CA ASP A 151 4.95 3.23 3.30
C ASP A 151 5.83 4.46 3.00
N PHE A 152 6.28 4.57 1.76
CA PHE A 152 7.08 5.69 1.26
C PHE A 152 6.25 6.74 0.51
N SER A 153 4.92 6.61 0.48
CA SER A 153 4.01 7.49 -0.29
C SER A 153 4.16 8.98 0.03
N SER A 154 4.60 9.30 1.25
CA SER A 154 4.79 10.67 1.74
C SER A 154 6.26 11.12 1.79
N CYS A 155 7.18 10.25 1.37
CA CYS A 155 8.61 10.53 1.35
C CYS A 155 9.08 11.03 -0.02
N ASP A 156 10.11 11.87 -0.06
CA ASP A 156 10.73 12.26 -1.32
C ASP A 156 11.62 11.14 -1.89
N GLY A 157 11.89 11.19 -3.20
CA GLY A 157 12.69 10.18 -3.87
C GLY A 157 14.15 10.10 -3.39
N GLU A 158 14.71 11.22 -2.91
CA GLU A 158 16.10 11.28 -2.42
C GLU A 158 16.24 10.47 -1.12
N PHE A 159 15.27 10.58 -0.20
CA PHE A 159 15.21 9.79 1.02
C PHE A 159 14.92 8.31 0.73
N VAL A 160 14.00 7.99 -0.20
CA VAL A 160 13.67 6.61 -0.59
C VAL A 160 14.89 5.89 -1.18
N ASP A 161 15.65 6.57 -2.04
CA ASP A 161 16.88 6.03 -2.60
C ASP A 161 17.97 5.85 -1.52
N ALA A 162 18.07 6.79 -0.57
CA ALA A 162 19.03 6.70 0.53
C ALA A 162 18.75 5.53 1.47
N ILE A 163 17.49 5.30 1.85
CA ILE A 163 17.13 4.17 2.72
C ILE A 163 17.32 2.83 2.02
N LYS A 164 17.03 2.75 0.71
CA LYS A 164 17.28 1.56 -0.11
C LYS A 164 18.77 1.26 -0.18
N THR A 165 19.59 2.27 -0.47
CA THR A 165 21.05 2.15 -0.52
C THR A 165 21.63 1.70 0.83
N TYR A 166 21.06 2.18 1.94
CA TYR A 166 21.47 1.78 3.28
C TYR A 166 21.13 0.31 3.58
N VAL A 167 19.93 -0.17 3.20
CA VAL A 167 19.51 -1.57 3.40
C VAL A 167 20.31 -2.53 2.52
N ASP A 168 20.58 -2.16 1.27
CA ASP A 168 21.27 -3.03 0.30
C ASP A 168 22.77 -3.18 0.64
N GLU A 169 23.46 -2.06 0.92
CA GLU A 169 24.91 -2.03 1.09
C GLU A 169 25.39 -1.31 2.36
N GLY A 170 24.67 -0.30 2.84
CA GLY A 170 25.11 0.55 3.96
C GLY A 170 25.22 -0.20 5.29
N LEU A 171 24.32 -1.15 5.55
CA LEU A 171 24.31 -1.98 6.76
C LEU A 171 25.56 -2.85 6.89
N GLU A 172 26.06 -3.39 5.78
CA GLU A 172 27.26 -4.23 5.77
C GLU A 172 28.51 -3.38 5.99
N LYS A 173 28.58 -2.19 5.36
CA LYS A 173 29.66 -1.22 5.54
C LYS A 173 29.75 -0.69 6.98
N ASP A 174 28.60 -0.40 7.61
CA ASP A 174 28.55 0.04 9.01
C ASP A 174 28.86 -1.10 10.00
N SER A 175 28.48 -2.35 9.68
CA SER A 175 28.86 -3.53 10.46
C SER A 175 30.36 -3.85 10.38
N GLU A 176 30.99 -3.65 9.22
CA GLU A 176 32.44 -3.82 9.01
C GLU A 176 33.25 -2.70 9.69
N ALA A 177 32.74 -1.46 9.66
CA ALA A 177 33.38 -0.31 10.30
C ALA A 177 33.43 -0.41 11.83
N GLN A 178 32.46 -1.10 12.46
CA GLN A 178 32.46 -1.36 13.91
C GLN A 178 33.53 -2.37 14.37
N GLY A 179 34.03 -3.23 13.48
CA GLY A 179 35.02 -4.26 13.81
C GLY A 179 36.48 -3.78 13.80
N ALA A 180 36.77 -2.59 13.26
CA ALA A 180 38.14 -2.16 12.93
C ALA A 180 38.79 -1.21 13.94
N ASP A 181 38.04 -0.51 14.81
CA ASP A 181 38.61 0.41 15.80
C ASP A 181 37.69 0.53 17.02
N GLY A 182 38.09 -0.06 18.15
CA GLY A 182 37.30 -0.21 19.37
C GLY A 182 37.09 1.07 20.18
N GLY A 183 36.52 2.12 19.59
CA GLY A 183 36.30 3.37 20.34
C GLY A 183 35.38 4.43 19.75
N GLY A 184 34.68 4.20 18.62
CA GLY A 184 33.86 5.24 18.00
C GLY A 184 32.46 4.77 17.62
N TYR A 185 31.43 5.46 18.14
CA TYR A 185 30.01 5.35 17.76
C TYR A 185 29.72 5.83 16.32
N ALA A 186 30.61 5.59 15.37
CA ALA A 186 30.46 6.10 14.01
C ALA A 186 29.81 5.02 13.13
N MET A 187 28.50 5.13 12.90
CA MET A 187 27.79 4.45 11.81
C MET A 187 27.72 5.41 10.61
N PRO A 188 28.79 5.54 9.79
CA PRO A 188 28.89 6.58 8.78
C PRO A 188 27.81 6.49 7.69
N GLU A 189 27.39 5.30 7.27
CA GLU A 189 26.33 5.15 6.26
C GLU A 189 24.95 5.46 6.85
N PHE A 190 24.70 5.11 8.11
CA PHE A 190 23.47 5.50 8.81
C PHE A 190 23.40 7.02 9.04
N GLN A 191 24.53 7.64 9.40
CA GLN A 191 24.62 9.11 9.56
C GLN A 191 24.35 9.84 8.24
N LYS A 192 24.77 9.27 7.10
CA LYS A 192 24.40 9.81 5.77
C LYS A 192 22.90 9.69 5.50
N LEU A 193 22.28 8.55 5.83
CA LEU A 193 20.83 8.38 5.72
C LEU A 193 20.08 9.41 6.59
N LEU A 194 20.51 9.61 7.83
CA LEU A 194 19.93 10.59 8.75
C LEU A 194 20.12 12.02 8.24
N ALA A 195 21.26 12.33 7.62
CA ALA A 195 21.49 13.63 6.99
C ALA A 195 20.53 13.88 5.81
N VAL A 196 20.26 12.88 4.97
CA VAL A 196 19.25 12.99 3.89
C VAL A 196 17.85 13.20 4.49
N ALA A 197 17.47 12.42 5.49
CA ALA A 197 16.18 12.54 6.18
C ALA A 197 16.00 13.93 6.84
N GLY A 198 17.08 14.46 7.42
CA GLY A 198 17.10 15.74 8.13
C GLY A 198 17.25 16.97 7.21
N LYS A 199 17.63 16.79 5.94
CA LYS A 199 17.96 17.88 5.01
C LYS A 199 16.84 18.90 4.84
N GLY A 200 15.60 18.42 4.71
CA GLY A 200 14.42 19.28 4.61
C GLY A 200 14.19 20.12 5.87
N LEU A 201 14.30 19.47 7.04
CA LEU A 201 14.18 20.13 8.34
C LEU A 201 15.32 21.12 8.58
N GLN A 202 16.56 20.78 8.21
CA GLN A 202 17.72 21.66 8.31
C GLN A 202 17.49 22.94 7.52
N ARG A 203 17.02 22.83 6.27
CA ARG A 203 16.69 24.00 5.43
C ARG A 203 15.63 24.90 6.05
N GLU A 204 14.57 24.31 6.60
CA GLU A 204 13.52 25.07 7.29
C GLU A 204 14.02 25.70 8.59
N MET A 205 14.91 25.01 9.31
CA MET A 205 15.53 25.51 10.54
C MET A 205 16.50 26.65 10.24
N ASP A 206 17.30 26.57 9.18
CA ASP A 206 18.17 27.66 8.73
C ASP A 206 17.35 28.88 8.31
N LEU A 207 16.23 28.68 7.59
CA LEU A 207 15.30 29.75 7.25
C LEU A 207 14.63 30.35 8.50
N PHE A 208 14.32 29.52 9.49
CA PHE A 208 13.77 29.98 10.77
C PHE A 208 14.79 30.79 11.56
N LEU A 209 16.04 30.33 11.66
CA LEU A 209 17.15 31.05 12.28
C LEU A 209 17.45 32.36 11.56
N LEU A 210 17.37 32.38 10.23
CA LEU A 210 17.48 33.61 9.44
C LEU A 210 16.35 34.59 9.79
N LYS A 211 15.10 34.13 9.87
CA LYS A 211 13.96 34.96 10.29
C LYS A 211 14.14 35.48 11.72
N LEU A 212 14.64 34.66 12.64
CA LEU A 212 14.95 35.06 14.00
C LEU A 212 16.08 36.10 14.04
N SER A 213 17.12 35.93 13.22
CA SER A 213 18.19 36.92 13.07
C SER A 213 17.64 38.24 12.53
N MET A 214 16.77 38.22 11.52
CA MET A 214 16.12 39.43 10.99
C MET A 214 15.23 40.10 12.03
N CYS A 215 14.51 39.31 12.85
CA CYS A 215 13.74 39.84 13.98
C CYS A 215 14.67 40.43 15.05
N HIS A 216 15.79 39.77 15.35
CA HIS A 216 16.81 40.26 16.28
C HIS A 216 17.43 41.57 15.78
N ASP A 217 17.81 41.66 14.51
CA ASP A 217 18.39 42.86 13.89
C ASP A 217 17.40 44.02 13.82
N MET A 218 16.10 43.72 13.57
CA MET A 218 15.01 44.70 13.62
C MET A 218 14.73 45.21 15.05
N LEU A 219 14.84 44.33 16.05
CA LEU A 219 14.60 44.65 17.47
C LEU A 219 15.84 45.22 18.16
N SER A 220 17.02 45.09 17.55
CA SER A 220 18.26 45.69 18.00
C SER A 220 18.26 47.17 17.66
N GLN A 221 17.55 47.97 18.46
CA GLN A 221 17.94 49.38 18.59
C GLN A 221 19.25 49.40 19.38
N GLU A 222 20.32 49.92 18.78
CA GLU A 222 21.40 50.52 19.56
C GLU A 222 20.73 51.49 20.53
N GLU A 223 20.82 51.29 21.85
CA GLU A 223 20.96 52.40 22.79
C GLU A 223 21.66 51.95 24.07
N GLU A 224 22.71 52.71 24.39
CA GLU A 224 23.23 52.87 25.74
C GLU A 224 22.11 53.19 26.74
N ASP A 225 22.36 52.79 27.98
CA ASP A 225 21.94 53.47 29.21
C ASP A 225 20.50 53.31 29.79
N LYS A 226 20.54 52.68 30.98
CA LYS A 226 19.92 53.09 32.26
C LYS A 226 18.44 52.77 32.55
N LYS A 227 18.32 51.78 33.46
CA LYS A 227 17.48 51.73 34.68
C LYS A 227 16.03 52.26 34.58
N ARG A 228 15.07 51.35 34.82
CA ARG A 228 14.11 51.44 35.94
C ARG A 228 13.35 50.13 36.15
N THR A 229 13.21 49.76 37.41
CA THR A 229 12.57 48.56 37.94
C THR A 229 11.13 48.84 38.37
N LEU A 230 10.28 47.79 38.33
CA LEU A 230 9.00 47.56 39.06
C LEU A 230 7.76 48.31 38.50
N THR A 231 6.57 47.72 38.32
CA THR A 231 5.80 46.81 39.21
C THR A 231 4.77 45.96 38.42
N SER A 232 4.22 44.98 39.13
CA SER A 232 3.45 43.79 38.76
C SER A 232 1.97 44.00 38.38
N ASN A 233 1.37 43.01 37.69
CA ASN A 233 0.34 42.13 38.26
C ASN A 233 -0.07 40.94 37.36
N PRO A 234 -0.70 39.89 37.91
CA PRO A 234 -0.49 38.50 37.51
C PRO A 234 -1.68 37.87 36.80
N MET A 235 -1.44 37.29 35.62
CA MET A 235 -2.17 36.18 35.01
C MET A 235 -1.67 36.06 33.57
N ASP A 236 -0.89 35.01 33.28
CA ASP A 236 -1.07 34.26 32.04
C ASP A 236 -0.32 32.93 32.14
N ARG A 237 -1.10 31.89 32.45
CA ARG A 237 -0.71 30.50 32.23
C ARG A 237 -0.99 30.14 30.78
N LEU A 238 -0.12 30.61 29.90
CA LEU A 238 0.22 29.92 28.66
C LEU A 238 1.70 30.24 28.45
N GLY A 239 2.57 29.24 28.62
CA GLY A 239 4.00 29.41 28.35
C GLY A 239 4.18 30.06 26.98
N SER A 240 5.13 30.98 26.87
CA SER A 240 5.35 31.72 25.64
C SER A 240 5.40 30.75 24.46
N TYR A 241 4.93 31.14 23.28
CA TYR A 241 5.09 30.32 22.07
C TYR A 241 6.57 29.92 21.86
N ILE A 242 7.50 30.72 22.39
CA ILE A 242 8.94 30.42 22.47
C ILE A 242 9.21 29.18 23.34
N ASP A 243 8.61 29.09 24.53
CA ASP A 243 8.77 27.93 25.43
C ASP A 243 8.16 26.66 24.83
N PHE A 244 7.03 26.79 24.13
CA PHE A 244 6.41 25.68 23.40
C PHE A 244 7.31 25.17 22.26
N MET A 245 7.89 26.08 21.47
CA MET A 245 8.82 25.74 20.38
C MET A 245 10.11 25.14 20.90
N ALA A 246 10.68 25.68 21.99
CA ALA A 246 11.87 25.13 22.64
C ALA A 246 11.64 23.70 23.15
N ALA A 247 10.49 23.43 23.78
CA ALA A 247 10.13 22.09 24.24
C ALA A 247 9.96 21.09 23.07
N LYS A 248 9.44 21.53 21.91
CA LYS A 248 9.33 20.69 20.71
C LYS A 248 10.69 20.35 20.10
N LEU A 249 11.62 21.29 20.06
CA LEU A 249 12.99 21.06 19.59
C LEU A 249 13.76 20.10 20.51
N GLU A 250 13.62 20.23 21.83
CA GLU A 250 14.27 19.32 22.79
C GLU A 250 13.70 17.88 22.70
N ASN A 251 12.39 17.75 22.44
CA ASN A 251 11.77 16.44 22.20
C ASN A 251 12.32 15.80 20.91
N CYS A 252 12.49 16.58 19.84
CA CYS A 252 13.10 16.10 18.60
C CYS A 252 14.54 15.60 18.83
N ARG A 253 15.36 16.36 19.57
CA ARG A 253 16.71 15.95 19.97
C ARG A 253 16.72 14.61 20.71
N THR A 254 15.80 14.46 21.66
CA THR A 254 15.69 13.23 22.47
C THR A 254 15.33 12.01 21.63
N GLN A 255 14.41 12.18 20.66
CA GLN A 255 14.01 11.07 19.78
C GLN A 255 15.11 10.65 18.80
N ILE A 256 15.90 11.60 18.28
CA ILE A 256 17.04 11.29 17.40
C ILE A 256 18.10 10.47 18.16
N ILE A 257 18.44 10.88 19.38
CA ILE A 257 19.40 10.17 20.23
C ILE A 257 18.88 8.77 20.60
N ALA A 258 17.60 8.64 20.91
CA ALA A 258 16.98 7.35 21.22
C ALA A 258 16.98 6.40 20.00
N LEU A 259 16.75 6.94 18.80
CA LEU A 259 16.79 6.18 17.55
C LEU A 259 18.22 5.71 17.24
N GLU A 260 19.22 6.57 17.42
CA GLU A 260 20.64 6.22 17.25
C GLU A 260 21.06 5.10 18.22
N LYS A 261 20.67 5.18 19.49
CA LYS A 261 20.92 4.13 20.49
C LYS A 261 20.28 2.79 20.10
N LYS A 262 19.03 2.82 19.63
CA LYS A 262 18.31 1.61 19.21
C LYS A 262 18.92 0.97 17.95
N ALA A 263 19.40 1.79 17.02
CA ALA A 263 20.12 1.29 15.85
C ALA A 263 21.43 0.61 16.24
N LEU A 264 22.15 1.15 17.23
CA LEU A 264 23.36 0.54 17.77
C LEU A 264 23.09 -0.81 18.43
N GLU A 265 22.06 -0.91 19.28
CA GLU A 265 21.66 -2.17 19.94
C GLU A 265 21.42 -3.29 18.91
N VAL A 266 20.69 -2.99 17.84
CA VAL A 266 20.36 -3.93 16.76
C VAL A 266 21.59 -4.41 15.96
N VAL A 267 22.60 -3.55 15.78
CA VAL A 267 23.86 -3.94 15.10
C VAL A 267 24.76 -4.75 16.03
N THR A 268 24.77 -4.42 17.34
CA THR A 268 25.59 -5.11 18.34
C THR A 268 25.07 -6.53 18.61
N GLU A 269 23.75 -6.74 18.64
CA GLU A 269 23.11 -8.07 18.71
C GLU A 269 23.49 -8.96 17.51
N SER A 270 23.74 -8.37 16.34
CA SER A 270 24.23 -9.09 15.15
C SER A 270 25.72 -9.43 15.20
N ALA A 271 26.50 -8.77 16.07
CA ALA A 271 27.93 -9.03 16.27
C ALA A 271 28.16 -10.09 17.36
N GLU A 272 27.41 -10.05 18.46
CA GLU A 272 27.51 -11.02 19.57
C GLU A 272 27.09 -12.45 19.16
N ALA A 273 26.26 -12.60 18.12
CA ALA A 273 25.90 -13.89 17.54
C ALA A 273 27.05 -14.60 16.78
N ARG A 274 28.24 -13.98 16.67
CA ARG A 274 29.43 -14.56 16.03
C ARG A 274 30.43 -15.20 17.00
N ASP A 275 30.37 -14.94 18.30
CA ASP A 275 31.44 -15.31 19.26
C ASP A 275 31.16 -16.54 20.15
N ASN A 276 30.00 -17.18 20.04
CA ASN A 276 29.67 -18.40 20.82
C ASN A 276 29.82 -19.68 19.99
N GLU A 277 31.06 -20.06 19.70
CA GLU A 277 31.46 -21.36 19.13
C GLU A 277 31.74 -22.35 20.28
N TYR A 278 30.77 -23.21 20.60
CA TYR A 278 30.94 -24.27 21.61
C TYR A 278 31.51 -25.54 20.97
N ALA A 279 32.79 -25.79 21.21
CA ALA A 279 33.51 -27.02 20.90
C ALA A 279 32.92 -28.25 21.60
N TYR A 280 32.67 -29.35 20.88
CA TYR A 280 32.58 -30.72 21.43
C TYR A 280 33.21 -31.77 20.48
N PRO A 281 33.71 -32.90 21.03
CA PRO A 281 34.82 -33.66 20.48
C PRO A 281 34.42 -34.88 19.62
N ASP A 282 35.36 -35.17 18.74
CA ASP A 282 35.61 -36.34 17.90
C ASP A 282 35.11 -37.69 18.45
N CYS A 283 34.34 -38.40 17.62
CA CYS A 283 34.24 -39.86 17.63
C CYS A 283 33.75 -40.34 16.25
N THR A 284 34.67 -40.81 15.42
CA THR A 284 34.83 -42.24 15.05
C THR A 284 35.40 -42.34 13.65
N ASP A 285 36.52 -43.04 13.49
CA ASP A 285 36.64 -44.04 12.42
C ASP A 285 37.72 -45.08 12.73
N ILE A 286 37.26 -46.31 12.98
CA ILE A 286 37.99 -47.52 12.63
C ILE A 286 37.42 -47.95 11.28
N THR A 287 38.20 -47.85 10.21
CA THR A 287 38.36 -48.97 9.27
C THR A 287 39.57 -48.77 8.38
N SER A 288 40.19 -49.89 8.08
CA SER A 288 41.52 -50.05 7.53
C SER A 288 41.60 -49.70 6.04
N ALA A 289 42.61 -48.89 5.71
CA ALA A 289 43.50 -48.95 4.56
C ALA A 289 43.04 -49.73 3.29
N THR A 290 43.01 -49.06 2.12
CA THR A 290 44.11 -49.09 1.12
C THR A 290 43.77 -48.39 -0.22
N LEU A 291 44.77 -47.69 -0.76
CA LEU A 291 45.13 -47.44 -2.18
C LEU A 291 44.41 -46.33 -3.01
N HIS A 292 45.13 -45.19 -3.05
CA HIS A 292 45.33 -44.10 -4.03
C HIS A 292 44.65 -44.00 -5.44
N PRO A 293 44.61 -42.75 -6.00
CA PRO A 293 43.76 -42.23 -7.11
C PRO A 293 44.52 -42.24 -8.48
N PRO A 294 44.16 -41.55 -9.61
CA PRO A 294 43.33 -40.34 -9.80
C PRO A 294 42.43 -40.30 -11.08
N PHE A 295 41.86 -39.09 -11.32
CA PHE A 295 41.18 -38.57 -12.51
C PHE A 295 39.64 -38.38 -12.40
N LEU A 296 39.25 -37.13 -12.11
CA LEU A 296 37.96 -36.52 -12.48
C LEU A 296 38.18 -35.75 -13.80
N PRO A 297 37.17 -35.55 -14.69
CA PRO A 297 36.04 -34.66 -14.37
C PRO A 297 34.65 -34.93 -15.01
N LEU A 298 33.66 -34.31 -14.37
CA LEU A 298 32.37 -33.78 -14.88
C LEU A 298 31.23 -34.75 -15.21
N GLY A 299 30.23 -34.74 -14.30
CA GLY A 299 28.87 -35.20 -14.53
C GLY A 299 27.93 -34.71 -13.42
N LEU A 300 27.66 -33.40 -13.39
CA LEU A 300 26.62 -32.79 -12.56
C LEU A 300 25.28 -33.54 -12.71
N ARG A 301 24.82 -34.22 -11.66
CA ARG A 301 23.39 -34.37 -11.39
C ARG A 301 23.04 -33.59 -10.12
N ARG A 302 22.52 -32.38 -10.34
CA ARG A 302 21.68 -31.67 -9.37
C ARG A 302 20.38 -32.45 -9.20
N ASN A 303 19.88 -32.54 -7.97
CA ASN A 303 18.48 -32.31 -7.59
C ASN A 303 18.27 -32.64 -6.11
N SER A 304 18.12 -31.61 -5.27
CA SER A 304 17.33 -31.71 -4.04
C SER A 304 16.20 -30.69 -4.16
N SER A 305 15.02 -31.18 -4.52
CA SER A 305 13.79 -30.39 -4.65
C SER A 305 13.27 -30.03 -3.26
N ILE A 306 13.12 -28.73 -2.98
CA ILE A 306 12.33 -28.23 -1.86
C ILE A 306 10.89 -28.77 -1.99
N SER A 307 10.44 -29.58 -1.02
CA SER A 307 9.09 -30.17 -1.02
C SER A 307 8.09 -29.20 -0.38
N ILE A 308 7.35 -28.46 -1.20
CA ILE A 308 6.23 -27.61 -0.75
C ILE A 308 5.03 -28.52 -0.41
N PRO A 309 4.43 -28.45 0.80
CA PRO A 309 3.25 -29.24 1.13
C PRO A 309 2.05 -28.87 0.24
N LEU A 310 1.35 -29.89 -0.29
CA LEU A 310 0.17 -29.66 -1.12
C LEU A 310 -0.99 -29.11 -0.27
N SER A 311 -1.41 -27.89 -0.58
CA SER A 311 -2.53 -27.25 0.10
C SER A 311 -3.86 -27.69 -0.52
N THR A 312 -4.77 -28.17 0.32
CA THR A 312 -6.11 -28.63 -0.09
C THR A 312 -7.20 -27.81 0.59
N PHE A 313 -8.17 -27.36 -0.19
CA PHE A 313 -9.29 -26.52 0.24
C PHE A 313 -10.60 -27.26 0.00
N GLU A 314 -11.46 -27.36 1.01
CA GLU A 314 -12.79 -27.91 0.84
C GLU A 314 -13.78 -26.81 0.46
N VAL A 315 -14.39 -26.94 -0.72
CA VAL A 315 -15.32 -25.94 -1.25
C VAL A 315 -16.68 -26.53 -1.59
N LYS A 316 -17.72 -25.70 -1.53
CA LYS A 316 -19.05 -26.00 -2.05
C LYS A 316 -19.16 -25.44 -3.47
N VAL A 317 -19.51 -26.28 -4.44
CA VAL A 317 -19.77 -25.84 -5.82
C VAL A 317 -21.20 -25.34 -5.91
N LEU A 318 -21.39 -24.08 -6.29
CA LEU A 318 -22.70 -23.46 -6.42
C LEU A 318 -23.19 -23.50 -7.88
N LYS A 319 -24.46 -23.86 -8.10
CA LYS A 319 -25.15 -23.76 -9.40
C LYS A 319 -26.52 -23.12 -9.18
N TYR A 320 -26.82 -22.03 -9.90
CA TYR A 320 -28.05 -21.23 -9.72
C TYR A 320 -28.29 -20.80 -8.25
N GLY A 321 -27.24 -20.39 -7.55
CA GLY A 321 -27.32 -19.93 -6.15
C GLY A 321 -27.51 -21.02 -5.10
N LYS A 322 -27.68 -22.29 -5.50
CA LYS A 322 -27.80 -23.43 -4.58
C LYS A 322 -26.52 -24.28 -4.58
N VAL A 323 -26.22 -24.87 -3.41
CA VAL A 323 -25.13 -25.84 -3.27
C VAL A 323 -25.46 -27.08 -4.08
N ASN A 324 -24.57 -27.43 -5.01
CA ASN A 324 -24.71 -28.59 -5.88
C ASN A 324 -23.98 -29.81 -5.26
N TYR A 325 -22.68 -29.70 -5.03
CA TYR A 325 -21.86 -30.73 -4.37
C TYR A 325 -20.62 -30.12 -3.71
N LYS A 326 -19.95 -30.88 -2.83
CA LYS A 326 -18.66 -30.51 -2.23
C LYS A 326 -17.49 -30.99 -3.10
N LEU A 327 -16.39 -30.27 -3.08
CA LEU A 327 -15.18 -30.55 -3.87
C LEU A 327 -13.94 -30.23 -3.03
N LYS A 328 -12.88 -31.02 -3.21
CA LYS A 328 -11.54 -30.73 -2.69
C LYS A 328 -10.71 -30.10 -3.81
N LEU A 329 -10.28 -28.87 -3.60
CA LEU A 329 -9.39 -28.15 -4.50
C LEU A 329 -7.97 -28.26 -3.98
N THR A 330 -7.04 -28.76 -4.79
CA THR A 330 -5.63 -28.87 -4.40
C THR A 330 -4.78 -28.13 -5.41
N VAL A 331 -3.86 -27.28 -4.92
CA VAL A 331 -2.93 -26.53 -5.78
C VAL A 331 -1.53 -27.08 -5.59
N ASP A 332 -0.94 -27.60 -6.66
CA ASP A 332 0.47 -28.00 -6.71
C ASP A 332 1.26 -26.94 -7.47
N ILE A 333 1.88 -26.05 -6.69
CA ILE A 333 2.68 -24.94 -7.19
C ILE A 333 3.90 -25.47 -7.96
N HIS A 334 4.54 -26.53 -7.50
CA HIS A 334 5.78 -27.03 -8.11
C HIS A 334 5.52 -27.69 -9.46
N GLN A 335 4.43 -28.46 -9.60
CA GLN A 335 4.06 -29.10 -10.86
C GLN A 335 3.24 -28.21 -11.79
N GLY A 336 2.79 -27.04 -11.32
CA GLY A 336 1.96 -26.14 -12.12
C GLY A 336 0.56 -26.70 -12.37
N ARG A 337 0.03 -27.47 -11.42
CA ARG A 337 -1.23 -28.22 -11.56
C ARG A 337 -2.22 -27.88 -10.46
N PHE A 338 -3.48 -27.81 -10.87
CA PHE A 338 -4.65 -27.62 -10.02
C PHE A 338 -5.53 -28.85 -10.12
N PHE A 339 -5.94 -29.42 -8.98
CA PHE A 339 -6.80 -30.58 -8.89
C PHE A 339 -8.15 -30.18 -8.29
N ALA A 340 -9.23 -30.68 -8.87
CA ALA A 340 -10.59 -30.43 -8.39
C ALA A 340 -11.33 -31.76 -8.24
N VAL A 341 -11.22 -32.37 -7.05
CA VAL A 341 -11.59 -33.77 -6.79
C VAL A 341 -12.88 -33.85 -5.98
N LYS A 342 -13.83 -34.67 -6.43
CA LYS A 342 -15.05 -34.94 -5.64
C LYS A 342 -14.72 -35.90 -4.50
N PRO A 343 -15.32 -35.73 -3.30
CA PRO A 343 -15.10 -36.63 -2.16
C PRO A 343 -15.39 -38.11 -2.46
N SER A 344 -16.19 -38.39 -3.49
CA SER A 344 -16.58 -39.74 -3.92
C SER A 344 -15.61 -40.39 -4.92
N LYS A 345 -14.50 -39.72 -5.29
CA LYS A 345 -13.61 -40.16 -6.38
C LYS A 345 -12.17 -39.95 -5.94
N ASP A 346 -11.51 -41.00 -5.46
CA ASP A 346 -10.14 -40.93 -4.90
C ASP A 346 -9.03 -40.94 -5.98
N LEU A 347 -9.36 -41.22 -7.24
CA LEU A 347 -8.39 -41.28 -8.34
C LEU A 347 -8.34 -39.96 -9.12
N LEU A 348 -7.13 -39.41 -9.26
CA LEU A 348 -6.82 -38.28 -10.12
C LEU A 348 -6.87 -38.72 -11.60
N ASP A 349 -7.62 -37.99 -12.41
CA ASP A 349 -7.68 -38.18 -13.87
C ASP A 349 -7.57 -36.84 -14.61
N SER A 350 -7.45 -36.92 -15.94
CA SER A 350 -7.37 -35.75 -16.84
C SER A 350 -8.63 -34.89 -16.82
N SER A 351 -9.74 -35.37 -16.25
CA SER A 351 -11.00 -34.61 -16.14
C SER A 351 -11.01 -33.67 -14.94
N ASN A 352 -10.23 -33.98 -13.90
CA ASN A 352 -10.17 -33.25 -12.63
C ASN A 352 -8.81 -32.58 -12.38
N THR A 353 -7.85 -32.75 -13.31
CA THR A 353 -6.52 -32.14 -13.26
C THR A 353 -6.40 -31.07 -14.33
N PHE A 354 -6.04 -29.85 -13.94
CA PHE A 354 -5.93 -28.71 -14.83
C PHE A 354 -4.53 -28.09 -14.70
N PRO A 355 -3.80 -27.92 -15.81
CA PRO A 355 -2.56 -27.15 -15.78
C PRO A 355 -2.84 -25.64 -15.60
N HIS A 356 -1.83 -24.91 -15.12
CA HIS A 356 -1.95 -23.49 -14.78
C HIS A 356 -2.49 -22.61 -15.93
N ASP A 357 -2.14 -22.93 -17.18
CA ASP A 357 -2.57 -22.24 -18.41
C ASP A 357 -4.08 -22.36 -18.68
N LYS A 358 -4.72 -23.40 -18.15
CA LYS A 358 -6.17 -23.60 -18.31
C LYS A 358 -7.00 -22.70 -17.42
N ILE A 359 -6.43 -22.15 -16.34
CA ILE A 359 -7.11 -21.20 -15.47
C ILE A 359 -6.89 -19.81 -16.08
N VAL A 360 -7.94 -19.18 -16.60
CA VAL A 360 -7.82 -17.87 -17.25
C VAL A 360 -7.94 -16.77 -16.20
N GLN A 361 -9.00 -16.80 -15.40
CA GLN A 361 -9.35 -15.70 -14.50
C GLN A 361 -9.91 -16.20 -13.17
N LEU A 362 -9.60 -15.45 -12.12
CA LEU A 362 -10.21 -15.57 -10.79
C LEU A 362 -11.01 -14.30 -10.55
N VAL A 363 -12.32 -14.42 -10.33
CA VAL A 363 -13.20 -13.27 -10.11
C VAL A 363 -13.81 -13.39 -8.72
N LYS A 364 -13.41 -12.50 -7.81
CA LYS A 364 -13.91 -12.42 -6.44
C LYS A 364 -15.35 -11.93 -6.47
N ASN A 365 -16.23 -12.55 -5.69
CA ASN A 365 -17.61 -12.09 -5.61
C ASN A 365 -17.71 -10.91 -4.63
N THR A 366 -18.33 -9.81 -5.06
CA THR A 366 -18.45 -8.57 -4.28
C THR A 366 -19.58 -8.59 -3.26
N SER A 367 -20.55 -9.51 -3.41
CA SER A 367 -21.68 -9.67 -2.48
C SER A 367 -21.42 -10.71 -1.40
N ASP A 368 -20.58 -11.71 -1.68
CA ASP A 368 -20.17 -12.74 -0.73
C ASP A 368 -18.67 -13.01 -0.91
N ASN A 369 -17.86 -12.41 -0.03
CA ASN A 369 -16.40 -12.43 -0.13
C ASN A 369 -15.78 -13.82 0.05
N SER A 370 -16.56 -14.82 0.48
CA SER A 370 -16.13 -16.21 0.57
C SER A 370 -16.37 -16.99 -0.73
N ARG A 371 -16.98 -16.35 -1.74
CA ARG A 371 -17.20 -16.92 -3.08
C ARG A 371 -16.17 -16.45 -4.11
N LEU A 372 -15.78 -17.38 -4.97
CA LEU A 372 -14.86 -17.15 -6.07
C LEU A 372 -15.37 -17.79 -7.35
N HIS A 373 -15.38 -17.02 -8.43
CA HIS A 373 -15.54 -17.56 -9.76
C HIS A 373 -14.18 -17.92 -10.35
N VAL A 374 -14.04 -19.17 -10.79
CA VAL A 374 -12.87 -19.64 -11.53
C VAL A 374 -13.29 -19.88 -12.97
N ILE A 375 -12.65 -19.17 -13.90
CA ILE A 375 -12.93 -19.23 -15.34
C ILE A 375 -11.80 -19.99 -16.02
N PHE A 376 -12.17 -21.07 -16.73
CA PHE A 376 -11.24 -21.90 -17.47
C PHE A 376 -11.23 -21.55 -18.97
N SER A 377 -10.14 -21.91 -19.66
CA SER A 377 -9.90 -21.63 -21.09
C SER A 377 -10.99 -22.15 -22.02
N ASN A 378 -11.69 -23.22 -21.64
CA ASN A 378 -12.86 -23.75 -22.34
C ASN A 378 -14.16 -22.94 -22.10
N LYS A 379 -14.05 -21.72 -21.56
CA LYS A 379 -15.15 -20.84 -21.14
C LYS A 379 -16.07 -21.43 -20.06
N LYS A 380 -15.68 -22.54 -19.42
CA LYS A 380 -16.43 -23.06 -18.26
C LYS A 380 -16.13 -22.16 -17.06
N LYS A 381 -17.21 -21.70 -16.42
CA LYS A 381 -17.17 -20.87 -15.22
C LYS A 381 -17.73 -21.69 -14.04
N TYR A 382 -16.93 -21.84 -13.01
CA TYR A 382 -17.33 -22.50 -11.76
C TYR A 382 -17.40 -21.47 -10.64
N LEU A 383 -18.43 -21.57 -9.80
CA LEU A 383 -18.57 -20.76 -8.60
C LEU A 383 -18.27 -21.64 -7.38
N TYR A 384 -17.16 -21.36 -6.73
CA TYR A 384 -16.73 -22.05 -5.51
C TYR A 384 -17.02 -21.18 -4.30
N GLN A 385 -17.51 -21.81 -3.24
CA GLN A 385 -17.78 -21.24 -1.94
C GLN A 385 -16.82 -21.87 -0.93
N PHE A 386 -15.90 -21.07 -0.40
CA PHE A 386 -14.90 -21.49 0.60
C PHE A 386 -15.50 -21.45 2.00
N GLN A 387 -14.80 -22.02 2.98
CA GLN A 387 -15.24 -21.97 4.38
C GLN A 387 -15.08 -20.58 4.96
N SER A 388 -14.02 -19.87 4.57
CA SER A 388 -13.72 -18.51 5.02
C SER A 388 -13.19 -17.63 3.88
N VAL A 389 -13.21 -16.31 4.10
CA VAL A 389 -12.56 -15.34 3.21
C VAL A 389 -11.05 -15.59 3.17
N LEU A 390 -10.45 -15.95 4.31
CA LEU A 390 -9.02 -16.26 4.42
C LEU A 390 -8.61 -17.45 3.53
N GLU A 391 -9.35 -18.57 3.57
CA GLU A 391 -9.07 -19.71 2.70
C GLU A 391 -9.20 -19.35 1.22
N ARG A 392 -10.20 -18.53 0.87
CA ARG A 392 -10.43 -18.06 -0.50
C ARG A 392 -9.27 -17.19 -0.98
N GLU A 393 -8.73 -16.31 -0.13
CA GLU A 393 -7.55 -15.50 -0.44
C GLU A 393 -6.28 -16.36 -0.55
N ASN A 394 -6.05 -17.29 0.38
CA ASN A 394 -4.94 -18.23 0.32
C ASN A 394 -4.95 -19.04 -0.98
N PHE A 395 -6.11 -19.54 -1.40
CA PHE A 395 -6.27 -20.21 -2.68
C PHE A 395 -5.90 -19.30 -3.87
N CYS A 396 -6.37 -18.04 -3.86
CA CYS A 396 -6.03 -17.07 -4.92
C CYS A 396 -4.52 -16.82 -5.01
N LEU A 397 -3.86 -16.66 -3.86
CA LEU A 397 -2.40 -16.45 -3.77
C LEU A 397 -1.64 -17.65 -4.34
N GLN A 398 -2.02 -18.88 -3.99
CA GLN A 398 -1.36 -20.07 -4.49
C GLN A 398 -1.53 -20.25 -6.01
N ILE A 399 -2.72 -19.97 -6.55
CA ILE A 399 -2.92 -19.99 -8.01
C ILE A 399 -2.07 -18.91 -8.69
N ARG A 400 -1.97 -17.70 -8.10
CA ARG A 400 -1.12 -16.62 -8.63
C ARG A 400 0.35 -17.02 -8.61
N GLN A 401 0.84 -17.59 -7.51
CA GLN A 401 2.23 -18.06 -7.39
C GLN A 401 2.52 -19.21 -8.36
N MET A 402 1.63 -20.19 -8.46
CA MET A 402 1.71 -21.27 -9.44
C MET A 402 1.80 -20.70 -10.88
N LYS A 403 0.96 -19.72 -11.22
CA LYS A 403 1.05 -19.05 -12.51
C LYS A 403 2.36 -18.28 -12.69
N SER A 404 2.81 -17.55 -11.68
CA SER A 404 4.08 -16.80 -11.75
C SER A 404 5.28 -17.72 -11.95
N LEU A 405 5.27 -18.92 -11.36
CA LEU A 405 6.37 -19.88 -11.47
C LEU A 405 6.41 -20.58 -12.84
N HIS A 406 5.24 -20.81 -13.46
CA HIS A 406 5.13 -21.64 -14.67
C HIS A 406 4.76 -20.87 -15.94
N SER A 407 4.24 -19.65 -15.81
CA SER A 407 3.91 -18.79 -16.94
C SER A 407 5.17 -18.13 -17.49
N GLN A 408 5.31 -18.14 -18.81
CA GLN A 408 6.31 -17.33 -19.53
C GLN A 408 5.82 -15.87 -19.72
N GLU A 409 4.61 -15.54 -19.27
CA GLU A 409 4.09 -14.17 -19.28
C GLU A 409 4.63 -13.39 -18.07
N HIS A 410 5.53 -12.43 -18.31
CA HIS A 410 5.95 -11.49 -17.30
C HIS A 410 4.77 -10.57 -16.90
N ASP A 411 4.47 -10.50 -15.61
CA ASP A 411 3.65 -9.41 -15.09
C ASP A 411 4.42 -8.09 -15.24
N VAL A 412 3.69 -7.01 -15.56
CA VAL A 412 4.30 -5.73 -15.89
C VAL A 412 4.26 -4.88 -14.63
N ASP A 413 5.42 -4.55 -14.07
CA ASP A 413 5.52 -3.72 -12.86
C ASP A 413 5.10 -2.26 -13.10
N ASN A 414 5.15 -1.83 -14.37
CA ASN A 414 4.78 -0.49 -14.79
C ASN A 414 3.78 -0.55 -15.96
N VAL A 415 2.74 0.27 -15.91
CA VAL A 415 1.77 0.43 -17.01
C VAL A 415 1.82 1.83 -17.57
N SER A 416 1.73 1.95 -18.89
CA SER A 416 1.64 3.25 -19.55
C SER A 416 0.18 3.62 -19.81
N ILE A 417 -0.22 4.81 -19.35
CA ILE A 417 -1.59 5.32 -19.50
C ILE A 417 -1.58 6.59 -20.35
N PHE A 418 -2.39 6.61 -21.40
CA PHE A 418 -2.73 7.82 -22.14
C PHE A 418 -4.00 8.44 -21.56
N VAL A 419 -3.99 9.77 -21.38
CA VAL A 419 -5.18 10.54 -21.00
C VAL A 419 -5.37 11.67 -22.00
N GLY A 420 -6.48 11.64 -22.74
CA GLY A 420 -6.86 12.68 -23.68
C GLY A 420 -8.17 13.34 -23.27
N THR A 421 -8.23 14.66 -23.36
CA THR A 421 -9.48 15.43 -23.22
C THR A 421 -9.70 16.28 -24.46
N TRP A 422 -10.93 16.34 -24.98
CA TRP A 422 -11.28 17.20 -26.11
C TRP A 422 -12.72 17.71 -26.05
N ASN A 423 -12.89 19.03 -25.98
CA ASN A 423 -14.18 19.66 -26.26
C ASN A 423 -14.36 19.75 -27.79
N MET A 424 -15.33 19.02 -28.32
CA MET A 424 -15.56 18.87 -29.75
C MET A 424 -16.49 19.95 -30.33
N GLY A 425 -17.03 20.85 -29.51
CA GLY A 425 -17.88 21.96 -29.96
C GLY A 425 -19.07 21.51 -30.82
N LYS A 426 -19.66 20.35 -30.52
CA LYS A 426 -20.77 19.73 -31.27
C LYS A 426 -20.46 19.47 -32.73
N SER A 427 -19.18 19.30 -33.07
CA SER A 427 -18.72 18.92 -34.42
C SER A 427 -18.00 17.57 -34.41
N ALA A 428 -18.03 16.87 -35.53
CA ALA A 428 -17.22 15.66 -35.70
C ALA A 428 -15.75 16.03 -35.96
N PRO A 429 -14.77 15.16 -35.62
CA PRO A 429 -13.38 15.40 -35.94
C PRO A 429 -13.19 15.53 -37.45
N CYS A 430 -12.60 16.63 -37.91
CA CYS A 430 -12.24 16.83 -39.31
C CYS A 430 -10.84 16.27 -39.66
N GLU A 431 -9.98 16.08 -38.66
CA GLU A 431 -8.59 15.67 -38.83
C GLU A 431 -8.28 14.29 -38.24
N SER A 432 -7.16 13.71 -38.69
CA SER A 432 -6.65 12.46 -38.15
C SER A 432 -6.30 12.60 -36.67
N LEU A 433 -6.83 11.71 -35.83
CA LEU A 433 -6.50 11.63 -34.40
C LEU A 433 -5.04 11.22 -34.12
N LYS A 434 -4.25 10.94 -35.16
CA LYS A 434 -2.87 10.44 -35.07
C LYS A 434 -1.98 11.26 -34.16
N TYR A 435 -2.03 12.59 -34.26
CA TYR A 435 -1.16 13.47 -33.48
C TYR A 435 -1.55 13.46 -32.01
N TRP A 436 -2.85 13.54 -31.75
CA TRP A 436 -3.40 13.49 -30.40
C TRP A 436 -3.08 12.17 -29.70
N LEU A 437 -3.36 11.03 -30.34
CA LEU A 437 -3.11 9.69 -29.79
C LEU A 437 -1.62 9.37 -29.60
N LYS A 438 -0.71 10.17 -30.19
CA LYS A 438 0.75 10.02 -30.07
C LYS A 438 1.38 11.01 -29.09
N CYS A 439 0.60 11.91 -28.49
CA CYS A 439 1.08 13.04 -27.71
C CYS A 439 2.04 13.94 -28.51
N ASN A 440 1.70 14.18 -29.77
CA ASN A 440 2.44 15.06 -30.66
C ASN A 440 1.70 16.39 -30.81
N GLY A 441 2.35 17.48 -30.44
CA GLY A 441 1.78 18.82 -30.46
C GLY A 441 2.67 19.78 -29.69
N GLU A 442 2.08 20.85 -29.17
CA GLU A 442 2.78 21.83 -28.34
C GLU A 442 2.93 21.35 -26.90
N GLY A 443 3.88 21.96 -26.17
CA GLY A 443 4.18 21.64 -24.78
C GLY A 443 5.07 20.41 -24.61
N LYS A 444 4.87 19.66 -23.52
CA LYS A 444 5.60 18.43 -23.21
C LYS A 444 5.11 17.29 -24.11
N SER A 445 5.69 17.19 -25.30
CA SER A 445 5.39 16.14 -26.27
C SER A 445 6.32 14.93 -26.13
N LYS A 446 5.87 13.78 -26.61
CA LYS A 446 6.74 12.61 -26.77
C LYS A 446 7.71 12.85 -27.93
N ASP A 447 8.92 12.34 -27.78
CA ASP A 447 9.89 12.35 -28.87
C ASP A 447 9.43 11.43 -30.03
N ARG A 448 10.14 11.50 -31.17
CA ARG A 448 9.77 10.76 -32.39
C ARG A 448 9.81 9.24 -32.23
N VAL A 449 10.57 8.71 -31.27
CA VAL A 449 10.68 7.26 -31.03
C VAL A 449 9.59 6.81 -30.07
N LEU A 450 9.43 7.46 -28.91
CA LEU A 450 8.43 7.08 -27.91
C LEU A 450 6.99 7.31 -28.39
N SER A 451 6.76 8.23 -29.33
CA SER A 451 5.46 8.45 -29.98
C SER A 451 5.02 7.28 -30.89
N ARG A 452 5.90 6.30 -31.15
CA ARG A 452 5.57 5.05 -31.85
C ARG A 452 5.21 3.93 -30.90
N LEU A 453 5.49 4.08 -29.61
CA LEU A 453 5.17 3.06 -28.61
C LEU A 453 3.72 3.22 -28.15
N PRO A 454 2.90 2.16 -28.25
CA PRO A 454 1.54 2.19 -27.74
C PRO A 454 1.52 2.25 -26.21
N HIS A 455 0.48 2.86 -25.67
CA HIS A 455 0.15 2.78 -24.25
C HIS A 455 -0.60 1.47 -23.95
N ASP A 456 -0.61 1.06 -22.69
CA ASP A 456 -1.35 -0.12 -22.25
C ASP A 456 -2.84 0.20 -22.05
N ILE A 457 -3.13 1.43 -21.61
CA ILE A 457 -4.47 1.96 -21.37
C ILE A 457 -4.63 3.32 -22.04
N TYR A 458 -5.80 3.56 -22.64
CA TYR A 458 -6.19 4.85 -23.21
C TYR A 458 -7.50 5.33 -22.56
N VAL A 459 -7.44 6.45 -21.85
CA VAL A 459 -8.58 7.14 -21.25
C VAL A 459 -8.90 8.37 -22.09
N ILE A 460 -10.13 8.43 -22.59
CA ILE A 460 -10.56 9.47 -23.53
C ILE A 460 -11.79 10.17 -22.97
N GLY A 461 -11.59 11.40 -22.51
CA GLY A 461 -12.65 12.34 -22.15
C GLY A 461 -13.04 13.21 -23.34
N THR A 462 -14.33 13.39 -23.57
CA THR A 462 -14.85 14.33 -24.57
C THR A 462 -15.97 15.16 -23.98
N GLN A 463 -16.05 16.43 -24.39
CA GLN A 463 -17.14 17.33 -24.07
C GLN A 463 -17.81 17.78 -25.37
N GLU A 464 -19.12 18.02 -25.31
CA GLU A 464 -19.92 18.48 -26.46
C GLU A 464 -19.74 17.61 -27.71
N SER A 465 -19.68 16.29 -27.54
CA SER A 465 -19.50 15.37 -28.67
C SER A 465 -20.73 15.38 -29.59
N ALA A 466 -20.51 15.58 -30.89
CA ALA A 466 -21.55 15.45 -31.92
C ALA A 466 -21.88 14.00 -32.28
N MET A 467 -21.01 13.07 -31.89
CA MET A 467 -21.01 11.70 -32.38
C MET A 467 -21.70 10.75 -31.39
N THR A 468 -22.36 9.73 -31.93
CA THR A 468 -22.86 8.63 -31.10
C THR A 468 -21.71 7.93 -30.40
N GLU A 469 -21.99 7.30 -29.26
CA GLU A 469 -20.98 6.58 -28.50
C GLU A 469 -20.33 5.46 -29.32
N LYS A 470 -21.15 4.70 -30.06
CA LYS A 470 -20.70 3.63 -30.94
C LYS A 470 -19.77 4.13 -32.04
N ASP A 471 -20.14 5.22 -32.71
CA ASP A 471 -19.32 5.77 -33.80
C ASP A 471 -18.01 6.35 -33.26
N TRP A 472 -18.06 6.99 -32.08
CA TRP A 472 -16.87 7.50 -31.43
C TRP A 472 -15.92 6.39 -31.00
N ILE A 473 -16.43 5.32 -30.40
CA ILE A 473 -15.65 4.12 -30.06
C ILE A 473 -14.95 3.57 -31.31
N ASN A 474 -15.68 3.39 -32.41
CA ASN A 474 -15.12 2.87 -33.65
C ASN A 474 -14.06 3.80 -34.25
N THR A 475 -14.27 5.11 -34.16
CA THR A 475 -13.32 6.12 -34.63
C THR A 475 -12.00 6.06 -33.86
N ILE A 476 -12.06 5.96 -32.53
CA ILE A 476 -10.87 5.79 -31.69
C ILE A 476 -10.15 4.48 -32.02
N LYS A 477 -10.88 3.35 -32.07
CA LYS A 477 -10.28 2.04 -32.38
C LYS A 477 -9.59 2.05 -33.74
N ALA A 478 -10.23 2.62 -34.77
CA ALA A 478 -9.64 2.78 -36.09
C ALA A 478 -8.41 3.69 -36.06
N GLY A 479 -8.45 4.79 -35.31
CA GLY A 479 -7.32 5.71 -35.13
C GLY A 479 -6.10 5.04 -34.50
N LEU A 480 -6.30 4.26 -33.43
CA LEU A 480 -5.24 3.50 -32.75
C LEU A 480 -4.67 2.40 -33.66
N LYS A 481 -5.53 1.67 -34.37
CA LYS A 481 -5.11 0.65 -35.32
C LYS A 481 -4.29 1.24 -36.46
N ALA A 482 -4.74 2.34 -37.07
CA ALA A 482 -4.04 2.99 -38.17
C ALA A 482 -2.73 3.67 -37.73
N SER A 483 -2.68 4.22 -36.51
CA SER A 483 -1.54 5.03 -36.06
C SER A 483 -0.44 4.23 -35.38
N LEU A 484 -0.80 3.14 -34.69
CA LEU A 484 0.08 2.36 -33.80
C LEU A 484 0.01 0.85 -34.04
N ASN A 485 -0.79 0.37 -35.01
CA ASN A 485 -1.09 -1.05 -35.23
C ASN A 485 -1.58 -1.77 -33.96
N LEU A 486 -2.33 -1.05 -33.12
CA LEU A 486 -2.78 -1.53 -31.83
C LEU A 486 -4.25 -1.97 -31.88
N ASP A 487 -4.52 -3.21 -31.47
CA ASP A 487 -5.87 -3.70 -31.23
C ASP A 487 -6.26 -3.47 -29.77
N VAL A 488 -7.37 -2.78 -29.55
CA VAL A 488 -7.86 -2.44 -28.20
C VAL A 488 -9.29 -2.91 -27.95
N ASP A 489 -9.51 -3.30 -26.71
CA ASP A 489 -10.83 -3.61 -26.16
C ASP A 489 -11.38 -2.40 -25.40
N LEU A 490 -12.69 -2.18 -25.49
CA LEU A 490 -13.36 -1.20 -24.64
C LEU A 490 -13.54 -1.85 -23.27
N LEU A 491 -12.98 -1.23 -22.23
CA LEU A 491 -13.11 -1.70 -20.85
C LEU A 491 -14.38 -1.13 -20.21
N GLU A 492 -14.56 0.20 -20.27
CA GLU A 492 -15.70 0.89 -19.67
C GLU A 492 -16.06 2.14 -20.48
N SER A 493 -17.33 2.54 -20.43
CA SER A 493 -17.85 3.77 -21.03
C SER A 493 -18.82 4.43 -20.06
N CYS A 494 -18.69 5.74 -19.89
CA CYS A 494 -19.61 6.54 -19.09
C CYS A 494 -19.94 7.83 -19.82
N SER A 495 -21.23 8.13 -19.95
CA SER A 495 -21.74 9.33 -20.61
C SER A 495 -22.73 10.05 -19.68
N LEU A 496 -22.52 11.35 -19.48
CA LEU A 496 -23.45 12.23 -18.76
C LEU A 496 -23.65 13.51 -19.57
N TRP A 497 -24.84 13.66 -20.15
CA TRP A 497 -25.19 14.74 -21.07
C TRP A 497 -24.18 14.86 -22.23
N GLY A 498 -23.48 15.99 -22.33
CA GLY A 498 -22.45 16.23 -23.34
C GLY A 498 -21.06 15.73 -22.95
N LEU A 499 -20.88 15.17 -21.75
CA LEU A 499 -19.61 14.63 -21.25
C LEU A 499 -19.56 13.12 -21.48
N ARG A 500 -18.44 12.62 -22.00
CA ARG A 500 -18.22 11.19 -22.21
C ARG A 500 -16.80 10.81 -21.87
N THR A 501 -16.64 9.72 -21.16
CA THR A 501 -15.35 9.07 -20.87
C THR A 501 -15.36 7.65 -21.40
N LEU A 502 -14.36 7.31 -22.21
CA LEU A 502 -14.12 5.96 -22.72
C LEU A 502 -12.78 5.45 -22.19
N VAL A 503 -12.75 4.21 -21.72
CA VAL A 503 -11.52 3.54 -21.29
C VAL A 503 -11.26 2.36 -22.20
N PHE A 504 -10.14 2.39 -22.91
CA PHE A 504 -9.65 1.30 -23.76
C PHE A 504 -8.42 0.66 -23.16
N ILE A 505 -8.29 -0.64 -23.40
CA ILE A 505 -7.14 -1.43 -22.97
C ILE A 505 -6.56 -2.18 -24.15
N ASN A 506 -5.24 -2.31 -24.18
CA ASN A 506 -4.57 -3.23 -25.10
C ASN A 506 -5.14 -4.65 -24.92
N SER A 507 -5.58 -5.27 -26.01
CA SER A 507 -6.26 -6.58 -25.97
C SER A 507 -5.42 -7.66 -25.29
N LYS A 508 -4.07 -7.53 -25.34
CA LYS A 508 -3.13 -8.44 -24.64
C LYS A 508 -3.27 -8.41 -23.11
N HIS A 509 -3.79 -7.33 -22.54
CA HIS A 509 -3.96 -7.14 -21.09
C HIS A 509 -5.41 -7.36 -20.63
N ARG A 510 -6.34 -7.67 -21.53
CA ARG A 510 -7.77 -7.78 -21.23
C ARG A 510 -8.09 -8.79 -20.12
N ASN A 511 -7.29 -9.84 -19.97
CA ASN A 511 -7.48 -10.87 -18.93
C ASN A 511 -6.92 -10.48 -17.56
N LYS A 512 -6.15 -9.38 -17.48
CA LYS A 512 -5.58 -8.86 -16.22
C LYS A 512 -6.56 -7.98 -15.45
N PHE A 513 -7.65 -7.54 -16.08
CA PHE A 513 -8.65 -6.65 -15.49
C PHE A 513 -9.94 -7.44 -15.21
N SER A 514 -10.51 -7.27 -14.01
CA SER A 514 -11.69 -8.01 -13.53
C SER A 514 -12.94 -7.17 -13.50
#